data_AF-A0A447URN0-F1
#
_entry.id   AF-A0A447URN0-F1
#
_cell.length_a   1.000
_cell.length_b   1.000
_cell.length_c   1.000
_cell.angle_alpha   90.00
_cell.angle_beta   90.00
_cell.angle_gamma   90.00
#
_symmetry.space_group_name_H-M   'P 1'
#
loop_
_entity.id
_entity.type
_entity.pdbx_description
1 polymer ?
#
loop_
_entity_poly.entity_id
_entity_poly.type
_entity_poly.pdbx_seq_one_letter_code
_entity_poly.pdbx_strand_id
1 'polypeptide(L)'
;MRVTYLQQPLPQDRESLFWFNVLEIPKKATAKDGESQNQLQLAFRTRIKLFFRPDGLKGTPGEAMKQVKWSQARQGNTPVFSWP
;
A
#
# COMPACT_ATOMS: atom_id res chain seq x y z
N MET A 1 9.89 15.74 -3.04
CA MET A 1 10.14 14.46 -2.33
C MET A 1 10.80 13.50 -3.32
N ARG A 2 11.86 12.77 -2.94
CA ARG A 2 12.60 11.87 -3.85
C ARG A 2 12.75 10.51 -3.19
N VAL A 3 12.49 9.45 -3.94
CA VAL A 3 12.72 8.06 -3.52
C VAL A 3 13.91 7.52 -4.32
N THR A 4 14.85 6.85 -3.66
CA THR A 4 16.05 6.27 -4.28
C THR A 4 16.21 4.83 -3.83
N TYR A 5 16.51 3.94 -4.76
CA TYR A 5 16.79 2.53 -4.47
C TYR A 5 18.27 2.37 -4.06
N LEU A 6 18.51 1.68 -2.94
CA LEU A 6 19.84 1.52 -2.33
C LEU A 6 20.57 0.24 -2.77
N GLN A 7 20.14 -0.41 -3.86
CA GLN A 7 20.77 -1.62 -4.41
C GLN A 7 20.78 -2.83 -3.47
N GLN A 8 19.84 -2.89 -2.52
CA GLN A 8 19.65 -4.07 -1.68
C GLN A 8 19.11 -5.24 -2.52
N PRO A 9 19.50 -6.49 -2.27
CA PRO A 9 19.01 -7.62 -3.05
C PRO A 9 17.49 -7.72 -2.94
N LEU A 10 16.81 -7.69 -4.10
CA LEU A 10 15.37 -7.87 -4.23
C LEU A 10 15.07 -9.06 -5.14
N PRO A 11 13.91 -9.73 -4.96
CA PRO A 11 13.43 -10.74 -5.90
C PRO A 11 13.41 -10.21 -7.33
N GLN A 12 13.90 -11.01 -8.27
CA GLN A 12 13.92 -10.69 -9.71
C GLN A 12 12.78 -11.36 -10.48
N ASP A 13 12.08 -12.30 -9.84
CA ASP A 13 10.99 -13.09 -10.43
C ASP A 13 9.59 -12.53 -10.11
N ARG A 14 9.50 -11.48 -9.28
CA ARG A 14 8.23 -10.88 -8.82
C ARG A 14 8.42 -9.44 -8.36
N GLU A 15 7.31 -8.73 -8.25
CA GLU A 15 7.30 -7.39 -7.64
C GLU A 15 7.49 -7.46 -6.11
N SER A 16 8.11 -6.42 -5.56
CA SER A 16 8.24 -6.21 -4.12
C SER A 16 7.34 -5.07 -3.65
N LEU A 17 6.56 -5.29 -2.59
CA LEU A 17 5.66 -4.28 -2.01
C LEU A 17 6.30 -3.59 -0.81
N PHE A 18 6.39 -2.28 -0.87
CA PHE A 18 6.79 -1.40 0.22
C PHE A 18 5.65 -0.47 0.62
N TRP A 19 5.78 0.12 1.81
CA TRP A 19 4.87 1.14 2.29
C TRP A 19 5.57 2.47 2.42
N PHE A 20 5.16 3.43 1.60
CA PHE A 20 5.57 4.81 1.75
C PHE A 20 4.67 5.49 2.78
N ASN A 21 5.29 6.00 3.86
CA ASN A 21 4.58 6.63 4.97
C ASN A 21 4.82 8.13 4.94
N VAL A 22 3.74 8.90 4.90
CA VAL A 22 3.76 10.35 5.11
C VAL A 22 3.01 10.64 6.40
N LEU A 23 3.68 11.31 7.33
CA LEU A 23 3.10 11.71 8.61
C LEU A 23 3.09 13.23 8.66
N GLU A 24 1.91 13.82 8.84
CA GLU A 24 1.79 15.23 9.16
C GLU A 24 1.99 15.45 10.66
N ILE A 25 2.73 16.50 11.01
CA ILE A 25 2.88 16.94 12.39
C ILE A 25 2.11 18.26 12.53
N PRO A 26 0.90 18.24 13.11
CA PRO A 26 0.13 19.46 13.30
C PRO A 26 0.81 20.36 14.33
N LYS A 27 0.72 21.67 14.12
CA LYS A 27 1.11 22.64 15.15
C LYS A 27 0.16 22.53 16.34
N LYS A 28 0.64 22.77 17.56
CA LYS A 28 -0.22 22.86 18.74
C LYS A 28 -1.28 23.94 18.50
N ALA A 29 -2.52 23.64 18.85
CA ALA A 29 -3.61 24.61 18.83
C ALA A 29 -3.32 25.65 19.90
N THR A 30 -2.99 26.87 19.48
CA THR A 30 -2.98 28.03 20.36
C THR A 30 -4.30 28.75 20.16
N ALA A 31 -5.19 28.68 21.15
CA ALA A 31 -6.38 29.52 21.18
C ALA A 31 -5.94 30.99 21.25
N LYS A 32 -6.45 31.83 20.34
CA LYS A 32 -6.27 33.28 20.44
C LYS A 32 -7.22 33.84 21.50
N ASP A 33 -6.91 35.01 22.04
CA ASP A 33 -7.78 35.67 23.03
C ASP A 33 -9.20 35.82 22.49
N GLY A 34 -10.17 35.20 23.18
CA GLY A 34 -11.57 35.15 22.78
C GLY A 34 -12.02 33.88 22.05
N GLU A 35 -11.11 32.95 21.70
CA GLU A 35 -11.47 31.65 21.10
C GLU A 35 -11.70 30.55 22.14
N SER A 36 -12.57 29.59 21.80
CA SER A 36 -12.84 28.41 22.63
C SER A 36 -11.60 27.52 22.76
N GLN A 37 -11.30 27.08 23.99
CA GLN A 37 -10.22 26.14 24.29
C GLN A 37 -10.51 24.70 23.82
N ASN A 38 -11.78 24.38 23.52
CA ASN A 38 -12.16 23.07 23.00
C ASN A 38 -11.96 23.01 21.48
N GLN A 39 -10.75 22.65 21.07
CA GLN A 39 -10.40 22.48 19.66
C GLN A 39 -10.09 21.01 19.34
N LEU A 40 -10.68 20.51 18.25
CA LEU A 40 -10.32 19.21 17.68
C LEU A 40 -9.17 19.41 16.69
N GLN A 41 -8.04 18.77 16.97
CA GLN A 41 -6.92 18.74 16.02
C GLN A 41 -6.95 17.46 15.19
N LEU A 42 -6.90 17.62 13.87
CA LEU A 42 -6.78 16.50 12.94
C LEU A 42 -5.31 16.35 12.54
N ALA A 43 -4.81 15.11 12.56
CA ALA A 43 -3.51 14.74 12.04
C ALA A 43 -3.71 13.65 11.00
N PHE A 44 -3.10 13.81 9.83
CA PHE A 44 -3.22 12.84 8.75
C PHE A 44 -1.97 11.97 8.66
N ARG A 45 -2.20 10.66 8.56
CA ARG A 45 -1.19 9.68 8.19
C ARG A 45 -1.58 9.05 6.88
N THR A 46 -0.75 9.24 5.86
CA THR A 46 -0.95 8.64 4.54
C THR A 46 -0.02 7.45 4.38
N ARG A 47 -0.58 6.29 4.05
CA ARG A 47 0.18 5.06 3.79
C ARG A 47 -0.08 4.60 2.36
N ILE A 48 0.93 4.75 1.51
CA ILE A 48 0.84 4.49 0.06
C ILE A 48 1.58 3.21 -0.26
N LYS A 49 0.97 2.31 -1.03
CA LYS A 49 1.65 1.12 -1.57
C LYS A 49 2.64 1.55 -2.64
N LEU A 50 3.90 1.14 -2.50
CA LEU A 50 4.94 1.36 -3.48
C LEU A 50 5.41 0.00 -3.99
N PHE A 51 5.17 -0.27 -5.26
CA PHE A 51 5.60 -1.51 -5.91
C PHE A 51 6.94 -1.29 -6.61
N PHE A 52 7.93 -2.12 -6.30
CA PHE A 52 9.18 -2.20 -7.05
C PHE A 52 9.06 -3.37 -8.03
N ARG A 53 9.19 -3.08 -9.32
CA ARG A 53 9.12 -4.07 -10.39
C ARG A 53 10.52 -4.28 -10.96
N PRO A 54 11.09 -5.50 -10.86
CA PRO A 54 12.37 -5.79 -11.49
C PRO A 54 12.25 -5.78 -13.01
N ASP A 55 13.37 -5.51 -13.68
CA ASP A 55 13.45 -5.62 -15.12
C ASP A 55 13.30 -7.09 -15.57
N GLY A 56 12.79 -7.30 -16.78
CA GLY A 56 12.64 -8.64 -17.36
C GLY A 56 11.43 -9.45 -16.89
N LEU A 57 10.60 -8.92 -15.99
CA LEU A 57 9.32 -9.54 -15.64
C LEU A 57 8.38 -9.57 -16.86
N LYS A 58 7.87 -10.75 -17.22
CA LYS A 58 7.03 -10.92 -18.42
C LYS A 58 5.70 -10.18 -18.29
N GLY A 59 5.29 -9.55 -19.39
CA GLY A 59 4.03 -8.82 -19.48
C GLY A 59 4.03 -7.51 -18.70
N THR A 60 2.96 -6.74 -18.89
CA THR A 60 2.80 -5.42 -18.24
C THR A 60 2.00 -5.51 -16.94
N PRO A 61 2.12 -4.52 -16.03
CA PRO A 61 1.26 -4.44 -14.85
C PRO A 61 -0.24 -4.48 -15.20
N GLY A 62 -0.64 -3.80 -16.29
CA GLY A 62 -2.04 -3.75 -16.73
C GLY A 62 -2.57 -5.09 -17.24
N GLU A 63 -1.71 -5.96 -17.77
CA GLU A 63 -2.10 -7.29 -18.26
C GLU A 63 -2.14 -8.36 -17.16
N ALA A 64 -1.44 -8.13 -16.04
CA ALA A 64 -1.32 -9.12 -14.96
C ALA A 64 -2.69 -9.60 -14.44
N MET A 65 -3.67 -8.69 -14.37
CA MET A 65 -5.04 -9.02 -13.94
C MET A 65 -5.72 -10.08 -14.81
N LYS A 66 -5.39 -10.16 -16.10
CA LYS A 66 -5.97 -11.16 -17.02
C LYS A 66 -5.45 -12.57 -16.75
N GLN A 67 -4.31 -12.69 -16.08
CA GLN A 67 -3.65 -13.97 -15.82
C GLN A 67 -4.05 -14.58 -14.47
N VAL A 68 -4.89 -13.89 -13.70
CA VAL A 68 -5.41 -14.37 -12.42
C VAL A 68 -6.28 -15.60 -12.66
N LYS A 69 -5.92 -16.71 -12.00
CA LYS A 69 -6.66 -17.98 -12.09
C LYS A 69 -7.39 -18.23 -10.78
N TRP A 70 -8.66 -18.61 -10.90
CA TRP A 70 -9.50 -18.99 -9.78
C TRP A 70 -9.47 -20.51 -9.66
N SER A 71 -9.46 -21.02 -8.44
CA SER A 71 -9.57 -22.44 -8.20
C SER A 71 -10.70 -22.74 -7.23
N GLN A 72 -11.52 -23.74 -7.60
CA GLN A 72 -12.60 -24.26 -6.78
C GLN A 72 -12.12 -25.56 -6.14
N ALA A 73 -11.99 -25.55 -4.82
CA ALA A 73 -11.73 -26.75 -4.03
C ALA A 73 -13.06 -27.35 -3.55
N ARG A 74 -13.06 -28.64 -3.19
CA ARG A 74 -14.15 -29.26 -2.46
C ARG A 74 -13.67 -29.56 -1.04
N GLN A 75 -14.39 -29.06 -0.05
CA GLN A 75 -14.24 -29.49 1.33
C GLN A 75 -15.45 -30.34 1.69
N GLY A 76 -15.31 -31.67 1.55
CA GLY A 76 -16.45 -32.59 1.59
C GLY A 76 -17.40 -32.35 0.41
N ASN A 77 -18.69 -32.13 0.69
CA ASN A 77 -19.71 -31.86 -0.33
C ASN A 77 -19.91 -30.36 -0.63
N THR A 78 -19.17 -29.49 0.05
CA THR A 78 -19.30 -28.04 -0.11
C THR A 78 -18.23 -27.52 -1.08
N PRO A 79 -18.60 -26.86 -2.18
CA PRO A 79 -17.65 -26.16 -3.02
C PRO A 79 -17.12 -24.93 -2.28
N VAL A 80 -15.80 -24.83 -2.16
CA VAL A 80 -15.09 -23.69 -1.57
C VAL A 80 -14.32 -23.00 -2.68
N PHE A 81 -14.61 -21.73 -2.93
CA PHE A 81 -13.82 -20.90 -3.82
C PHE A 81 -12.61 -20.37 -3.05
N SER A 82 -11.42 -20.64 -3.58
CA SER A 82 -10.19 -20.02 -3.09
C SER A 82 -9.92 -18.75 -3.89
N TRP A 83 -9.59 -17.67 -3.20
CA TRP A 83 -9.01 -16.50 -3.83
C TRP A 83 -7.58 -16.84 -4.29
N PRO A 84 -7.13 -16.29 -5.42
CA PRO A 84 -5.76 -16.45 -5.91
C PRO A 84 -4.69 -15.97 -4.92
#